data_AF-A0A7J6RR22-F1
#
_entry.id   AF-A0A7J6RR22-F1
#
_cell.length_a   1.000
_cell.length_b   1.000
_cell.length_c   1.000
_cell.angle_alpha   90.00
_cell.angle_beta   90.00
_cell.angle_gamma   90.00
#
_symmetry.space_group_name_H-M   'P 1'
#
loop_
_entity.id
_entity.type
_entity.pdbx_description
1 polymer ?
#
loop_
_entity_poly.entity_id
_entity_poly.type
_entity_poly.pdbx_seq_one_letter_code
_entity_poly.pdbx_strand_id
1 'polypeptide(L)'
;MYEALHDRVYEAFYKLTDPGTQINSYVFDAVRASVPLLNLDELFEEKIRIAHQVKEQLRNLMDDFGFRIQEALVVDIEPDNKVKAAMNEINANRRLRIASQEKAEADKIVTVKKAEAEAESKFLQGEGIARQRRAIVDGLRGSVSEFSSRVEGV
;
A
#
# COMPACT_ATOMS: atom_id res chain seq x y z
N MET A 1 -25.47 25.05 -14.64
CA MET A 1 -26.29 26.22 -15.07
C MET A 1 -25.90 27.42 -14.23
N TYR A 2 -25.62 28.57 -14.84
CA TYR A 2 -25.26 29.81 -14.15
C TYR A 2 -26.16 30.97 -14.61
N GLU A 3 -26.41 31.93 -13.72
CA GLU A 3 -27.26 33.09 -13.97
C GLU A 3 -26.56 34.36 -13.48
N ALA A 4 -26.66 35.46 -14.24
CA ALA A 4 -26.14 36.75 -13.81
C ALA A 4 -27.08 37.37 -12.74
N LEU A 5 -26.49 37.89 -11.67
CA LEU A 5 -27.23 38.57 -10.62
C LEU A 5 -27.68 39.95 -11.12
N HIS A 6 -28.99 40.20 -11.02
CA HIS A 6 -29.61 41.47 -11.45
C HIS A 6 -29.07 42.68 -10.67
N ASP A 7 -28.54 42.47 -9.46
CA ASP A 7 -27.98 43.52 -8.61
C ASP A 7 -26.48 43.77 -8.85
N ARG A 8 -25.81 42.91 -9.63
CA ARG A 8 -24.35 42.94 -9.92
C ARG A 8 -24.06 42.83 -11.42
N VAL A 9 -24.90 43.49 -12.23
CA VAL A 9 -24.80 43.45 -13.71
C VAL A 9 -23.51 44.13 -14.20
N TYR A 10 -23.03 45.17 -13.50
CA TYR A 10 -21.78 45.84 -13.86
C TYR A 10 -20.58 44.91 -13.69
N GLU A 11 -20.49 44.18 -12.59
CA GLU A 11 -19.43 43.19 -12.38
C GLU A 11 -19.51 42.06 -13.41
N ALA A 12 -20.72 41.52 -13.65
CA ALA A 12 -20.92 40.43 -14.59
C ALA A 12 -20.54 40.80 -16.04
N PHE A 13 -20.71 42.07 -16.43
CA PHE A 13 -20.47 42.53 -17.79
C PHE A 13 -19.04 43.07 -18.02
N TYR A 14 -18.40 43.65 -17.00
CA TYR A 14 -17.10 44.33 -17.16
C TYR A 14 -15.92 43.62 -16.50
N LYS A 15 -16.13 42.73 -15.51
CA LYS A 15 -15.01 42.05 -14.83
C LYS A 15 -14.64 40.69 -15.44
N LEU A 16 -15.53 40.09 -16.23
CA LEU A 16 -15.34 38.73 -16.74
C LEU A 16 -15.50 38.71 -18.26
N THR A 17 -14.39 38.66 -18.99
CA THR A 17 -14.35 38.69 -20.46
C THR A 17 -14.98 37.44 -21.08
N ASP A 18 -14.75 36.28 -20.48
CA ASP A 18 -15.40 35.02 -20.85
C ASP A 18 -15.67 34.16 -19.60
N PRO A 19 -16.93 34.16 -19.11
CA PRO A 19 -17.33 33.34 -17.97
C PRO A 19 -17.11 31.85 -18.20
N GLY A 20 -17.29 31.37 -19.44
CA GLY A 20 -17.18 29.95 -19.77
C GLY A 20 -15.74 29.44 -19.61
N THR A 21 -14.77 30.15 -20.19
CA THR A 21 -13.35 29.79 -20.07
C THR A 21 -12.85 29.87 -18.62
N GLN A 22 -13.30 30.86 -17.86
CA GLN A 22 -12.87 31.01 -16.46
C GLN A 22 -13.42 29.89 -15.57
N ILE A 23 -14.71 29.56 -15.72
CA ILE A 23 -15.35 28.44 -15.03
C ILE A 23 -14.65 27.12 -15.37
N ASN A 24 -14.40 26.87 -16.66
CA ASN A 24 -13.73 25.65 -17.11
C ASN A 24 -12.32 25.54 -16.55
N SER A 25 -11.52 26.62 -16.57
CA SER A 25 -10.15 26.62 -16.05
C SER A 25 -10.12 26.30 -14.56
N TYR A 26 -11.03 26.90 -13.78
CA TYR A 26 -11.11 26.69 -12.35
C TYR A 26 -11.54 25.26 -11.98
N VAL A 27 -12.55 24.73 -12.67
CA VAL A 27 -12.97 23.33 -12.52
C VAL A 27 -11.81 22.39 -12.87
N PHE A 28 -11.07 22.69 -13.93
CA PHE A 28 -9.93 21.88 -14.36
C PHE A 28 -8.81 21.86 -13.31
N ASP A 29 -8.49 23.01 -12.72
CA ASP A 29 -7.47 23.11 -11.66
C ASP A 29 -7.90 22.39 -10.38
N ALA A 30 -9.17 22.53 -9.98
CA ALA A 30 -9.70 21.84 -8.80
C ALA A 30 -9.67 20.31 -8.97
N VAL A 31 -10.11 19.81 -10.13
CA VAL A 31 -10.06 18.38 -10.46
C VAL A 31 -8.60 17.90 -10.52
N ARG A 32 -7.70 18.65 -11.16
CA ARG A 32 -6.27 18.32 -11.27
C ARG A 32 -5.58 18.24 -9.91
N ALA A 33 -5.97 19.07 -8.93
CA ALA A 33 -5.40 19.05 -7.60
C ALA A 33 -5.90 17.86 -6.75
N SER A 34 -7.17 17.48 -6.91
CA SER A 34 -7.81 16.46 -6.07
C SER A 34 -7.67 15.03 -6.60
N VAL A 35 -7.70 14.82 -7.92
CA VAL A 35 -7.71 13.49 -8.56
C VAL A 35 -6.44 12.66 -8.31
N PRO A 36 -5.21 13.20 -8.36
CA PRO A 36 -4.00 12.40 -8.19
C PRO A 36 -3.78 11.85 -6.77
N LEU A 37 -4.50 12.40 -5.78
CA LEU A 37 -4.38 12.00 -4.38
C LEU A 37 -5.26 10.78 -4.04
N LEU A 38 -6.18 10.41 -4.93
CA LEU A 38 -7.14 9.33 -4.74
C LEU A 38 -6.77 8.13 -5.61
N ASN A 39 -7.02 6.93 -5.10
CA ASN A 39 -6.95 5.71 -5.91
C ASN A 39 -8.12 5.69 -6.92
N LEU A 40 -8.00 4.92 -8.01
CA LEU A 40 -9.02 4.90 -9.06
C LEU A 40 -10.41 4.50 -8.53
N ASP A 41 -10.46 3.53 -7.61
CA ASP A 41 -11.70 3.07 -6.96
C ASP A 41 -12.29 4.17 -6.05
N GLU A 42 -11.44 4.84 -5.27
CA GLU A 42 -11.83 5.97 -4.42
C GLU A 42 -12.35 7.15 -5.25
N LEU A 43 -11.82 7.36 -6.46
CA LEU A 43 -12.24 8.44 -7.34
C LEU A 43 -13.69 8.27 -7.84
N PHE A 44 -14.14 7.03 -8.02
CA PHE A 44 -15.54 6.74 -8.37
C PHE A 44 -16.48 6.94 -7.19
N GLU A 45 -16.09 6.53 -5.99
CA GLU A 45 -16.87 6.73 -4.77
C GLU A 45 -16.93 8.21 -4.37
N GLU A 46 -15.81 8.92 -4.50
CA GLU A 46 -15.67 10.33 -4.13
C GLU A 46 -16.18 11.29 -5.20
N LYS A 47 -16.67 10.80 -6.36
CA LYS A 47 -17.21 11.63 -7.45
C LYS A 47 -18.26 12.63 -6.94
N ILE A 48 -19.12 12.18 -6.02
CA ILE A 48 -20.17 13.02 -5.41
C ILE A 48 -19.55 14.09 -4.50
N ARG A 49 -18.52 13.72 -3.71
CA ARG A 49 -17.84 14.65 -2.79
C ARG A 49 -17.04 15.71 -3.56
N ILE A 50 -16.29 15.30 -4.59
CA ILE A 50 -15.53 16.21 -5.46
C ILE A 50 -16.50 17.16 -6.17
N ALA A 51 -17.62 16.65 -6.70
CA ALA A 51 -18.65 17.49 -7.31
C ALA A 51 -19.17 18.56 -6.35
N HIS A 52 -19.47 18.18 -5.10
CA HIS A 52 -19.93 19.12 -4.08
C HIS A 52 -18.87 20.17 -3.74
N GLN A 53 -17.62 19.76 -3.54
CA GLN A 53 -16.52 20.66 -3.22
C GLN A 53 -16.24 21.66 -4.34
N VAL A 54 -16.20 21.18 -5.60
CA VAL A 54 -16.02 22.03 -6.78
C VAL A 54 -17.21 23.00 -6.91
N LYS A 55 -18.44 22.56 -6.66
CA LYS A 55 -19.63 23.43 -6.67
C LYS A 55 -19.53 24.56 -5.66
N GLU A 56 -19.17 24.28 -4.40
CA GLU A 56 -19.05 25.31 -3.37
C GLU A 56 -17.96 26.32 -3.68
N GLN A 57 -16.79 25.85 -4.14
CA GLN A 57 -15.68 26.72 -4.52
C GLN A 57 -16.05 27.60 -5.72
N LEU A 58 -16.67 27.02 -6.75
CA LEU A 58 -17.12 27.75 -7.93
C LEU A 58 -18.19 28.79 -7.57
N ARG A 59 -19.13 28.45 -6.67
CA ARG A 59 -20.17 29.37 -6.21
C ARG A 59 -19.58 30.60 -5.52
N ASN A 60 -18.63 30.40 -4.61
CA ASN A 60 -18.02 31.51 -3.87
C ASN A 60 -17.23 32.43 -4.80
N LEU A 61 -16.45 31.85 -5.72
CA LEU A 61 -15.64 32.62 -6.66
C LEU A 61 -16.51 33.38 -7.67
N MET A 62 -17.57 32.76 -8.18
CA MET A 62 -18.44 33.37 -9.19
C MET A 62 -19.37 34.44 -8.61
N ASP A 63 -19.69 34.39 -7.31
CA ASP A 63 -20.48 35.44 -6.65
C ASP A 63 -19.77 36.81 -6.70
N ASP A 64 -18.43 36.82 -6.57
CA ASP A 64 -17.59 38.03 -6.69
C ASP A 64 -17.61 38.63 -8.10
N PHE A 65 -17.90 37.81 -9.12
CA PHE A 65 -18.06 38.23 -10.50
C PHE A 65 -19.52 38.50 -10.88
N GLY A 66 -20.46 38.43 -9.94
CA GLY A 66 -21.87 38.69 -10.19
C GLY A 66 -22.61 37.51 -10.85
N PHE A 67 -22.07 36.30 -10.79
CA PHE A 67 -22.69 35.08 -11.33
C PHE A 67 -23.08 34.10 -10.22
N ARG A 68 -24.32 33.62 -10.27
CA ARG A 68 -24.81 32.56 -9.38
C ARG A 68 -24.80 31.21 -10.08
N ILE A 69 -24.04 30.26 -9.52
CA ILE A 69 -24.06 28.86 -9.95
C ILE A 69 -25.29 28.18 -9.34
N GLN A 70 -26.29 27.81 -10.15
CA GLN A 70 -27.47 27.07 -9.67
C GLN A 70 -27.15 25.58 -9.45
N GLU A 71 -26.49 24.97 -10.43
CA GLU A 71 -26.15 23.54 -10.40
C GLU A 71 -24.87 23.25 -11.18
N ALA A 72 -24.01 22.42 -10.60
CA ALA A 72 -22.82 21.85 -11.22
C ALA A 72 -22.95 20.33 -11.19
N LEU A 73 -23.18 19.73 -12.36
CA LEU A 73 -23.28 18.28 -12.53
C LEU A 73 -21.95 17.77 -13.06
N VAL A 74 -21.35 16.84 -12.33
CA VAL A 74 -20.16 16.12 -12.80
C VAL A 74 -20.63 14.91 -13.59
N VAL A 75 -20.64 15.03 -14.92
CA VAL A 75 -21.11 13.98 -15.83
C VAL A 75 -20.11 12.82 -15.84
N ASP A 76 -18.85 13.09 -16.18
CA ASP A 76 -17.76 12.11 -16.13
C ASP A 76 -16.43 12.80 -15.75
N ILE A 77 -15.64 12.14 -14.89
CA ILE A 77 -14.28 12.58 -14.55
C ILE A 77 -13.35 11.68 -15.34
N GLU A 78 -12.82 12.21 -16.44
CA GLU A 78 -11.81 11.53 -17.22
C GLU A 78 -10.47 12.27 -17.07
N PRO A 79 -9.54 11.77 -16.23
CA PRO A 79 -8.23 12.39 -16.11
C PRO A 79 -7.51 12.35 -17.45
N ASP A 80 -6.68 13.36 -17.70
CA ASP A 80 -5.82 13.42 -18.88
C ASP A 80 -4.99 12.13 -19.03
N ASN A 81 -4.75 11.69 -20.26
CA ASN A 81 -4.01 10.48 -20.56
C ASN A 81 -2.64 10.42 -19.87
N LYS A 82 -1.96 11.57 -19.72
CA LYS A 82 -0.68 11.66 -18.99
C LYS A 82 -0.85 11.37 -17.50
N VAL A 83 -1.93 11.89 -16.90
CA VAL A 83 -2.24 11.66 -15.47
C VAL A 83 -2.64 10.21 -15.24
N LYS A 84 -3.48 9.63 -16.10
CA LYS A 84 -3.82 8.19 -16.05
C LYS A 84 -2.58 7.30 -16.14
N ALA A 85 -1.66 7.60 -17.06
CA ALA A 85 -0.41 6.85 -17.21
C ALA A 85 0.46 6.95 -15.94
N ALA A 86 0.65 8.16 -15.41
CA ALA A 86 1.42 8.37 -14.18
C ALA A 86 0.79 7.68 -12.97
N MET A 87 -0.54 7.71 -12.82
CA MET A 87 -1.26 7.02 -11.76
C MET A 87 -1.10 5.50 -11.86
N ASN A 88 -1.22 4.95 -13.07
CA ASN A 88 -1.03 3.52 -13.31
C ASN A 88 0.41 3.09 -12.99
N GLU A 89 1.40 3.90 -13.36
CA GLU A 89 2.80 3.65 -13.05
C GLU A 89 3.08 3.70 -11.54
N ILE A 90 2.53 4.70 -10.83
CA ILE A 90 2.64 4.80 -9.36
C ILE A 90 2.01 3.58 -8.70
N ASN A 91 0.83 3.17 -9.14
CA ASN A 91 0.14 2.00 -8.60
C ASN A 91 0.87 0.70 -8.90
N ALA A 92 1.40 0.53 -10.11
CA ALA A 92 2.22 -0.61 -10.49
C ALA A 92 3.48 -0.69 -9.63
N ASN A 93 4.20 0.43 -9.45
CA ASN A 93 5.39 0.49 -8.61
C ASN A 93 5.07 0.24 -7.13
N ARG A 94 3.95 0.76 -6.61
CA ARG A 94 3.50 0.49 -5.24
C ARG A 94 3.23 -1.01 -5.04
N ARG A 95 2.52 -1.65 -5.98
CA ARG A 95 2.26 -3.10 -5.95
C ARG A 95 3.55 -3.90 -6.04
N LEU A 96 4.46 -3.53 -6.94
CA LEU A 96 5.76 -4.19 -7.09
C LEU A 96 6.60 -4.07 -5.82
N ARG A 97 6.59 -2.90 -5.17
CA ARG A 97 7.31 -2.67 -3.91
C ARG A 97 6.77 -3.55 -2.79
N ILE A 98 5.45 -3.60 -2.63
CA ILE A 98 4.80 -4.46 -1.62
C ILE A 98 5.14 -5.93 -1.89
N ALA A 99 4.97 -6.40 -3.12
CA ALA A 99 5.30 -7.78 -3.49
C ALA A 99 6.79 -8.10 -3.25
N SER A 100 7.69 -7.14 -3.53
CA SER A 100 9.13 -7.32 -3.28
C SER A 100 9.46 -7.36 -1.79
N GLN A 101 8.79 -6.55 -0.97
CA GLN A 101 8.94 -6.56 0.49
C GLN A 101 8.43 -7.87 1.08
N GLU A 102 7.25 -8.33 0.66
CA GLU A 102 6.67 -9.61 1.10
C GLU A 102 7.58 -10.78 0.71
N LYS A 103 8.10 -10.77 -0.52
CA LYS A 103 9.06 -11.78 -0.98
C LYS A 103 10.34 -11.76 -0.16
N ALA A 104 10.91 -10.59 0.10
CA ALA A 104 12.13 -10.46 0.90
C ALA A 104 11.92 -10.95 2.35
N GLU A 105 10.77 -10.66 2.97
CA GLU A 105 10.46 -11.17 4.31
C GLU A 105 10.24 -12.69 4.28
N ALA A 106 9.59 -13.22 3.24
CA ALA A 106 9.44 -14.66 3.06
C ALA A 106 10.80 -15.37 2.91
N ASP A 107 11.70 -14.84 2.09
CA ASP A 107 13.05 -15.38 1.88
C ASP A 107 13.87 -15.36 3.18
N LYS A 108 13.73 -14.30 3.99
CA LYS A 108 14.34 -14.19 5.31
C LYS A 108 13.81 -15.26 6.26
N ILE A 109 12.49 -15.46 6.32
CA ILE A 109 11.86 -16.50 7.15
C ILE A 109 12.38 -17.88 6.75
N VAL A 110 12.41 -18.19 5.45
CA VAL A 110 12.92 -19.48 4.95
C VAL A 110 14.38 -19.69 5.36
N THR A 111 15.21 -18.66 5.21
CA THR A 111 16.65 -18.74 5.54
C THR A 111 16.87 -18.96 7.03
N VAL A 112 16.17 -18.21 7.88
CA VAL A 112 16.25 -18.37 9.34
C VAL A 112 15.76 -19.74 9.77
N LYS A 113 14.60 -20.18 9.26
CA LYS A 113 14.04 -21.50 9.58
C LYS A 113 14.95 -22.64 9.16
N LYS A 114 15.61 -22.52 8.00
CA LYS A 114 16.61 -23.49 7.55
C LYS A 114 17.82 -23.52 8.49
N ALA A 115 18.34 -22.37 8.90
CA ALA A 115 19.47 -22.28 9.82
C ALA A 115 19.12 -22.86 11.21
N GLU A 116 17.92 -22.58 11.72
CA GLU A 116 17.39 -23.17 12.96
C GLU A 116 17.31 -24.69 12.85
N ALA A 117 16.74 -25.21 11.75
CA ALA A 117 16.62 -26.65 11.53
C ALA A 117 18.00 -27.33 11.40
N GLU A 118 18.98 -26.71 10.75
CA GLU A 118 20.35 -27.23 10.65
C GLU A 118 21.06 -27.25 12.01
N ALA A 119 20.86 -26.22 12.83
CA ALA A 119 21.41 -26.15 14.19
C ALA A 119 20.82 -27.24 15.09
N GLU A 120 19.49 -27.40 15.06
CA GLU A 120 18.78 -28.44 15.82
C GLU A 120 19.18 -29.84 15.37
N SER A 121 19.31 -30.07 14.06
CA SER A 121 19.78 -31.35 13.51
C SER A 121 21.17 -31.72 14.01
N LYS A 122 22.12 -30.77 13.99
CA LYS A 122 23.49 -30.99 14.51
C LYS A 122 23.50 -31.25 16.02
N PHE A 123 22.64 -30.56 16.77
CA PHE A 123 22.50 -30.77 18.21
C PHE A 123 22.02 -32.19 18.51
N LEU A 124 20.92 -32.63 17.88
CA LEU A 124 20.37 -33.99 18.02
C LEU A 124 21.39 -35.07 17.58
N GLN A 125 22.13 -34.82 16.50
CA GLN A 125 23.20 -35.70 16.06
C GLN A 125 24.32 -35.84 17.12
N GLY A 126 24.73 -34.72 17.72
CA GLY A 126 25.72 -34.70 18.80
C GLY A 126 25.25 -35.46 20.04
N GLU A 127 23.98 -35.27 20.43
CA GLU A 127 23.36 -36.01 21.52
C GLU A 127 23.32 -37.52 21.25
N GLY A 128 22.95 -37.90 20.02
CA GLY A 128 22.96 -39.29 19.56
C GLY A 128 24.33 -39.94 19.68
N ILE A 129 25.39 -39.25 19.23
CA ILE A 129 26.79 -39.73 19.34
C ILE A 129 27.20 -39.85 20.82
N ALA A 130 26.87 -38.87 21.66
CA ALA A 130 27.19 -38.92 23.08
C ALA A 130 26.49 -40.11 23.78
N ARG A 131 25.22 -40.34 23.44
CA ARG A 131 24.44 -41.48 23.95
C ARG A 131 25.01 -42.82 23.49
N GLN A 132 25.39 -42.93 22.20
CA GLN A 132 26.07 -44.11 21.66
C GLN A 132 27.40 -44.38 22.38
N ARG A 133 28.23 -43.34 22.59
CA ARG A 133 29.51 -43.46 23.31
C ARG A 133 29.31 -43.95 24.74
N ARG A 134 28.31 -43.42 25.44
CA ARG A 134 28.00 -43.86 26.81
C ARG A 134 27.60 -45.34 26.84
N ALA A 135 26.72 -45.77 25.94
CA ALA A 135 26.30 -47.16 25.84
C ALA A 135 27.47 -48.11 25.53
N ILE A 136 28.43 -47.70 24.69
CA ILE A 136 29.65 -48.48 24.40
C ILE A 136 30.52 -48.63 25.66
N VAL A 137 30.75 -47.53 26.40
CA VAL A 137 31.55 -47.55 27.63
C VAL A 137 30.89 -48.41 28.71
N ASP A 138 29.59 -48.27 28.90
CA ASP A 138 28.83 -49.07 29.86
C ASP A 138 28.85 -50.55 29.49
N GLY A 139 28.71 -50.88 28.20
CA GLY A 139 28.83 -52.24 27.69
C GLY A 139 30.22 -52.84 27.93
N LEU A 140 31.28 -52.10 27.62
CA LEU A 140 32.68 -52.51 27.89
C LEU A 140 32.92 -52.74 29.38
N ARG A 141 32.41 -51.87 30.25
CA ARG A 141 32.51 -52.02 31.70
C ARG A 141 31.81 -53.28 32.19
N GLY A 142 30.64 -53.59 31.64
CA GLY A 142 29.93 -54.84 31.90
C GLY A 142 30.77 -56.06 31.53
N SER A 143 31.34 -56.08 30.32
CA SER A 143 32.20 -57.18 29.85
C SER A 143 33.46 -57.37 30.71
N VAL A 144 34.10 -56.28 31.15
CA VAL A 144 35.27 -56.35 32.04
C VAL A 144 34.87 -56.89 33.42
N SER A 145 33.74 -56.46 33.97
CA SER A 145 33.24 -56.98 35.26
C SER A 145 32.90 -58.47 35.19
N GLU A 146 32.28 -58.93 34.09
CA GLU A 146 31.96 -60.35 33.88
C GLU A 146 33.22 -61.20 33.70
N PHE A 147 34.25 -60.66 33.03
CA PHE A 147 35.53 -61.33 32.91
C PHE A 147 36.25 -61.46 34.26
N SER A 148 36.28 -60.39 35.06
CA SER A 148 36.92 -60.40 36.39
C SER A 148 36.28 -61.42 37.34
N SER A 149 34.95 -61.51 37.36
CA SER A 149 34.23 -62.47 38.22
C SER A 149 34.46 -63.94 37.81
N ARG A 150 34.74 -64.20 36.52
CA ARG A 150 35.14 -65.53 36.04
C ARG A 150 36.56 -65.93 36.45
N VAL A 151 37.46 -64.97 36.68
CA VAL A 151 38.87 -65.24 37.02
C VAL A 151 39.07 -65.40 38.53
N GLU A 152 38.30 -64.69 39.38
CA GLU A 152 38.34 -64.86 40.84
C GLU A 152 37.68 -66.16 41.34
N GLY A 153 36.93 -66.86 40.48
CA GLY A 153 36.26 -68.13 40.80
C GLY A 153 37.06 -69.40 40.51
N VAL A 154 38.36 -69.30 40.17
CA VAL A 154 39.27 -70.43 39.89
C VAL A 154 40.36 -70.54 40.94
#